data_AF-A0A357CI48-F1
#
_entry.id   AF-A0A357CI48-F1
#
_cell.length_a   1.000
_cell.length_b   1.000
_cell.length_c   1.000
_cell.angle_alpha   90.00
_cell.angle_beta   90.00
_cell.angle_gamma   90.00
#
_symmetry.space_group_name_H-M   'P 1'
#
loop_
_entity.id
_entity.type
_entity.pdbx_description
1 polymer ?
#
loop_
_entity_poly.entity_id
_entity_poly.type
_entity_poly.pdbx_seq_one_letter_code
_entity_poly.pdbx_strand_id
1 'polypeptide(L)'
;ENGYGKRTSAYEYRISGRGGKGIIAMVVNQRNGKLIASFPVEETDQIMLVTDGGQLIRVPVEGISIVGRSTQGVIVFDTAEGERVVSVEHIPDENGDEEAVAG
;
A
#
# COMPACT_ATOMS: atom_id res chain seq x y z
N GLU A 1 -9.24 1.47 4.25
CA GLU A 1 -10.36 0.96 3.43
C GLU A 1 -11.02 2.08 2.62
N ASN A 2 -10.98 3.33 3.10
CA ASN A 2 -11.56 4.49 2.40
C ASN A 2 -10.56 5.16 1.42
N GLY A 3 -9.75 4.38 0.70
CA GLY A 3 -8.86 4.93 -0.35
C GLY A 3 -7.60 5.69 0.11
N TYR A 4 -7.27 5.67 1.40
CA TYR A 4 -6.03 6.28 1.92
C TYR A 4 -4.85 5.31 1.94
N GLY A 5 -3.67 5.80 1.57
CA GLY A 5 -2.43 5.04 1.56
C GLY A 5 -1.19 5.92 1.65
N LYS A 6 -0.03 5.28 1.78
CA LYS A 6 1.29 5.93 1.85
C LYS A 6 2.40 4.92 1.58
N ARG A 7 3.55 5.42 1.14
CA ARG A 7 4.83 4.69 1.20
C ARG A 7 5.61 5.15 2.42
N THR A 8 6.40 4.26 3.00
CA THR A 8 7.30 4.58 4.11
C THR A 8 8.60 3.83 3.92
N SER A 9 9.72 4.50 4.19
CA SER A 9 11.04 3.87 4.12
C SER A 9 11.12 2.65 5.03
N ALA A 10 11.64 1.53 4.52
CA ALA A 10 11.88 0.33 5.30
C ALA A 10 12.80 0.59 6.50
N TYR A 11 13.73 1.55 6.39
CA TYR A 11 14.63 1.96 7.47
C TYR A 11 13.93 2.57 8.68
N GLU A 12 12.68 3.05 8.54
CA GLU A 12 11.93 3.49 9.71
C GLU A 12 11.55 2.30 10.60
N TYR A 13 11.41 1.09 10.06
CA TYR A 13 11.01 -0.11 10.79
C TYR A 13 12.20 -0.77 11.49
N ARG A 14 12.29 -0.56 12.81
CA ARG A 14 13.32 -1.21 13.63
C ARG A 14 13.14 -2.73 13.62
N ILE A 15 14.27 -3.43 13.61
CA ILE A 15 14.28 -4.88 13.86
C ILE A 15 13.81 -5.11 15.30
N SER A 16 12.82 -5.99 15.46
CA SER A 16 12.28 -6.41 16.75
C SER A 16 12.20 -7.93 16.80
N GLY A 17 12.39 -8.51 17.98
CA GLY A 17 12.18 -9.93 18.20
C GLY A 17 10.71 -10.35 17.98
N ARG A 18 10.50 -11.65 17.80
CA ARG A 18 9.16 -12.24 17.65
C ARG A 18 8.39 -12.19 18.98
N GLY A 19 7.05 -12.11 18.90
CA GLY A 19 6.14 -12.16 20.07
C GLY A 19 5.81 -10.80 20.71
N GLY A 20 6.36 -9.70 20.20
CA GLY A 20 5.97 -8.35 20.64
C GLY A 20 4.69 -7.85 19.98
N LYS A 21 4.13 -6.74 20.49
CA LYS A 21 2.94 -6.06 19.92
C LYS A 21 3.19 -5.38 18.56
N GLY A 22 4.42 -5.42 18.05
CA GLY A 22 4.83 -4.69 16.86
C GLY A 22 5.00 -3.19 17.09
N ILE A 23 5.02 -2.45 15.99
CA ILE A 23 5.15 -1.00 15.90
C ILE A 23 4.06 -0.47 14.97
N ILE A 24 3.64 0.78 15.17
CA ILE A 24 2.61 1.40 14.33
C ILE A 24 3.15 1.54 12.90
N ALA A 25 2.40 1.03 11.92
CA ALA A 25 2.70 1.17 10.50
C ALA A 25 1.93 2.33 9.85
N MET A 26 0.74 2.64 10.35
CA MET A 26 -0.16 3.69 9.87
C MET A 26 -1.17 4.05 10.96
N VAL A 27 -1.59 5.32 11.00
CA VAL A 27 -2.72 5.73 11.85
C VAL A 27 -4.03 5.25 11.22
N VAL A 28 -4.75 4.39 11.94
CA VAL A 28 -6.09 3.90 11.57
C VAL A 28 -7.13 4.68 12.38
N ASN A 29 -8.09 5.29 11.69
CA ASN A 29 -9.16 6.10 12.29
C ASN A 29 -10.40 6.07 11.38
N GLN A 30 -11.48 6.78 11.74
CA GLN A 30 -12.71 6.80 10.94
C GLN A 30 -12.53 7.34 9.51
N ARG A 31 -11.63 8.30 9.29
CA ARG A 31 -11.32 8.85 7.96
C ARG A 31 -10.69 7.78 7.08
N ASN A 32 -9.67 7.09 7.58
CA ASN A 32 -8.92 6.09 6.83
C ASN A 32 -9.64 4.73 6.69
N GLY A 33 -10.41 4.38 7.73
CA GLY A 33 -10.88 3.03 7.99
C GLY A 33 -9.73 2.04 8.20
N LYS A 34 -10.04 0.73 8.15
CA LYS A 34 -9.05 -0.33 8.41
C LYS A 34 -7.91 -0.35 7.40
N LEU A 35 -6.73 -0.80 7.83
CA LEU A 35 -5.63 -1.12 6.92
C LEU A 35 -5.98 -2.38 6.13
N ILE A 36 -5.97 -2.30 4.80
CA ILE A 36 -6.37 -3.40 3.90
C ILE A 36 -5.17 -4.27 3.53
N ALA A 37 -4.05 -3.65 3.17
CA ALA A 37 -2.84 -4.35 2.76
C ALA A 37 -1.58 -3.56 3.13
N SER A 38 -0.46 -4.28 3.19
CA SER A 38 0.88 -3.72 3.35
C SER A 38 1.88 -4.70 2.76
N PHE A 39 2.68 -4.24 1.81
CA PHE A 39 3.71 -5.03 1.14
C PHE A 39 4.88 -4.12 0.73
N PRO A 40 6.10 -4.67 0.54
CA PRO A 40 7.19 -3.93 -0.05
C PRO A 40 6.87 -3.58 -1.51
N VAL A 41 7.38 -2.45 -1.97
CA VAL A 41 7.27 -1.98 -3.37
C VAL A 41 8.58 -1.31 -3.77
N GLU A 42 8.95 -1.46 -5.03
CA GLU A 42 9.98 -0.70 -5.72
C GLU A 42 9.36 0.52 -6.42
N GLU A 43 10.18 1.47 -6.86
CA GLU A 43 9.67 2.75 -7.39
C GLU A 43 8.82 2.62 -8.67
N THR A 44 9.11 1.62 -9.50
CA THR A 44 8.43 1.36 -10.78
C THR A 44 7.18 0.50 -10.65
N ASP A 45 6.92 -0.03 -9.46
CA ASP A 45 5.79 -0.92 -9.23
C ASP A 45 4.44 -0.20 -9.37
N GLN A 46 3.39 -1.01 -9.46
CA GLN A 46 2.02 -0.53 -9.46
C GLN A 46 1.20 -1.31 -8.43
N ILE A 47 0.03 -0.79 -8.10
CA ILE A 47 -0.96 -1.49 -7.28
C ILE A 47 -2.30 -1.51 -7.98
N MET A 48 -3.07 -2.57 -7.75
CA MET A 48 -4.46 -2.67 -8.14
C MET A 48 -5.35 -2.65 -6.91
N LEU A 49 -6.25 -1.67 -6.82
CA LEU A 49 -7.28 -1.58 -5.77
C LEU A 49 -8.57 -2.18 -6.30
N VAL A 50 -9.26 -2.95 -5.45
CA VAL A 50 -10.59 -3.51 -5.73
C VAL A 50 -11.58 -2.97 -4.71
N THR A 51 -12.70 -2.41 -5.15
CA THR A 51 -13.78 -1.95 -4.28
C THR A 51 -14.91 -2.99 -4.13
N ASP A 52 -15.73 -2.85 -3.08
CA ASP A 52 -16.97 -3.63 -2.94
C ASP A 52 -18.02 -3.31 -4.01
N GLY A 53 -17.91 -2.16 -4.68
CA GLY A 53 -18.68 -1.78 -5.86
C GLY A 53 -18.19 -2.42 -7.17
N GLY A 54 -17.09 -3.20 -7.15
CA GLY A 54 -16.54 -3.87 -8.32
C GLY A 54 -15.65 -2.98 -9.20
N GLN A 55 -15.20 -1.83 -8.71
CA GLN A 55 -14.23 -1.00 -9.42
C GLN A 55 -12.82 -1.56 -9.27
N LEU A 56 -12.06 -1.52 -10.37
CA LEU A 56 -10.65 -1.89 -10.43
C LEU A 56 -9.85 -0.64 -10.77
N ILE A 57 -8.94 -0.25 -9.88
CA ILE A 57 -8.15 0.97 -10.02
C ILE A 57 -6.67 0.62 -9.97
N ARG A 58 -5.97 0.86 -11.08
CA ARG A 58 -4.52 0.68 -11.20
C ARG A 58 -3.80 2.00 -10.91
N VAL A 59 -2.87 1.99 -9.97
CA VAL A 59 -2.15 3.19 -9.52
C VAL A 59 -0.63 2.93 -9.52
N PRO A 60 0.18 3.76 -10.20
CA PRO A 60 1.63 3.72 -10.08
C PRO A 60 2.06 4.09 -8.65
N VAL A 61 2.95 3.31 -8.04
CA VAL A 61 3.36 3.58 -6.66
C VAL A 61 4.18 4.87 -6.56
N GLU A 62 4.87 5.27 -7.63
CA GLU A 62 5.61 6.52 -7.73
C GLU A 62 4.77 7.74 -7.32
N GLY A 63 3.47 7.74 -7.66
CA GLY A 63 2.54 8.82 -7.32
C GLY A 63 2.10 8.85 -5.84
N ILE A 64 2.40 7.82 -5.05
CA ILE A 64 1.98 7.72 -3.66
C ILE A 64 3.02 8.38 -2.75
N SER A 65 2.60 9.30 -1.88
CA SER A 65 3.54 10.05 -1.03
C SER A 65 4.35 9.17 -0.08
N ILE A 66 5.65 9.47 0.03
CA ILE A 66 6.54 8.89 1.03
C ILE A 66 6.45 9.73 2.30
N VAL A 67 5.95 9.15 3.38
CA VAL A 67 5.80 9.80 4.68
C VAL A 67 6.05 8.80 5.81
N GLY A 68 6.28 9.31 7.02
CA GLY A 68 6.63 8.48 8.17
C GLY A 68 5.56 7.46 8.58
N ARG A 69 5.97 6.47 9.38
CA ARG A 69 5.09 5.37 9.82
C ARG A 69 3.83 5.86 10.54
N SER A 70 3.98 6.74 11.52
CA SER A 70 2.89 7.20 12.40
C SER A 70 2.06 8.32 11.79
N THR A 71 1.86 8.30 10.47
CA THR A 71 1.03 9.27 9.73
C THR A 71 -0.25 8.61 9.23
N GLN A 72 -1.22 9.44 8.85
CA GLN A 72 -2.48 9.01 8.23
C GLN A 72 -2.34 8.71 6.74
N GLY A 73 -1.25 9.11 6.08
CA GLY A 73 -1.12 9.03 4.63
C GLY A 73 -2.01 10.01 3.86
N VAL A 74 -2.07 9.82 2.55
CA VAL A 74 -2.75 10.67 1.57
C VAL A 74 -3.86 9.91 0.87
N ILE A 75 -4.70 10.62 0.12
CA ILE A 75 -5.68 9.99 -0.77
C ILE A 75 -4.92 9.35 -1.92
N VAL A 76 -5.05 8.02 -2.07
CA VAL A 76 -4.54 7.27 -3.23
C VAL A 76 -5.66 7.11 -4.26
N PHE A 77 -6.88 6.89 -3.77
CA PHE A 77 -8.09 6.81 -4.58
C PHE A 77 -9.24 7.46 -3.82
N ASP A 78 -10.04 8.28 -4.51
CA ASP A 78 -11.24 8.89 -3.94
C ASP A 78 -12.42 7.92 -4.07
N THR A 79 -12.74 7.22 -2.99
CA THR A 79 -13.85 6.27 -2.96
C THR A 79 -15.19 7.00 -2.96
N ALA A 80 -16.16 6.54 -3.75
CA ALA A 80 -17.51 7.08 -3.71
C ALA A 80 -18.14 6.90 -2.31
N GLU A 81 -19.18 7.67 -2.03
CA GLU A 81 -19.88 7.59 -0.74
C GLU A 81 -20.44 6.18 -0.50
N GLY A 82 -20.04 5.56 0.61
CA GLY A 82 -20.46 4.21 0.99
C GLY A 82 -19.64 3.07 0.36
N GLU A 83 -18.80 3.36 -0.62
CA GLU A 83 -17.91 2.40 -1.29
C GLU A 83 -16.58 2.26 -0.53
N ARG A 84 -16.03 1.04 -0.50
CA ARG A 84 -14.80 0.74 0.23
C ARG A 84 -13.87 -0.13 -0.59
N VAL A 85 -12.57 0.10 -0.44
CA VAL A 85 -11.52 -0.80 -0.92
C VAL A 85 -11.54 -2.07 -0.07
N VAL A 86 -11.72 -3.21 -0.72
CA VAL A 86 -11.78 -4.55 -0.10
C VAL A 86 -10.52 -5.38 -0.37
N SER A 87 -9.77 -5.07 -1.44
CA SER A 87 -8.51 -5.75 -1.75
C SER A 87 -7.51 -4.78 -2.38
N VAL A 88 -6.22 -5.06 -2.19
CA VAL A 88 -5.12 -4.40 -2.88
C VAL A 88 -4.11 -5.45 -3.30
N GLU A 89 -3.78 -5.49 -4.59
CA GLU A 89 -2.77 -6.39 -5.15
C GLU A 89 -1.54 -5.58 -5.62
N HIS A 90 -0.35 -6.14 -5.42
CA HIS A 90 0.90 -5.59 -5.93
C HIS A 90 1.15 -6.08 -7.36
N ILE A 91 1.59 -5.17 -8.23
CA ILE A 91 1.97 -5.49 -9.60
C ILE A 91 3.42 -5.02 -9.79
N PRO A 92 4.40 -5.94 -9.82
CA PRO A 92 5.78 -5.58 -10.09
C PRO A 92 5.95 -5.05 -11.52
N ASP A 93 6.98 -4.23 -11.74
CA ASP A 93 7.34 -3.81 -13.10
C ASP A 93 7.95 -4.98 -13.88
N GLU A 94 7.22 -5.49 -14.88
CA GLU A 94 7.64 -6.64 -15.71
C GLU A 94 8.82 -6.31 -16.64
N ASN A 95 9.27 -5.04 -16.73
CA ASN A 95 10.44 -4.66 -17.52
C ASN A 95 11.79 -5.02 -16.87
N GLY A 96 11.78 -5.61 -15.67
CA GLY A 96 12.98 -6.05 -14.94
C GLY A 96 13.29 -7.55 -15.01
N ASP A 97 12.42 -8.37 -15.61
CA ASP A 97 12.45 -9.84 -15.47
C ASP A 97 12.82 -10.59 -16.78
N GLU A 98 13.58 -9.99 -17.69
CA GLU A 98 14.19 -10.69 -18.84
C GLU A 98 15.63 -11.22 -18.59
N GLU A 99 16.15 -11.15 -17.36
CA GLU A 99 17.49 -11.68 -17.00
C GLU A 99 17.47 -12.65 -15.80
N ALA A 100 16.72 -13.76 -15.88
CA ALA A 100 16.94 -14.87 -14.94
C ALA A 100 16.44 -16.25 -15.42
N VAL A 101 16.66 -16.65 -16.68
CA VAL A 101 16.68 -18.09 -17.05
C VAL A 101 17.64 -18.34 -18.22
N ALA A 102 18.95 -18.30 -17.94
CA ALA A 102 19.94 -19.01 -18.74
C ALA A 102 21.10 -19.44 -17.82
N GLY A 103 21.19 -20.74 -17.54
CA GLY A 103 22.26 -21.35 -16.74
C GLY A 103 21.84 -22.67 -16.11
#